data_AF-U6LFN0-F1
#
_entry.id   AF-U6LFN0-F1
#
_cell.length_a   1.000
_cell.length_b   1.000
_cell.length_c   1.000
_cell.angle_alpha   90.00
_cell.angle_beta   90.00
_cell.angle_gamma   90.00
#
_symmetry.space_group_name_H-M   'P 1'
#
loop_
_entity.id
_entity.type
_entity.pdbx_description
1 polymer ?
#
loop_
_entity_poly.entity_id
_entity_poly.type
_entity_poly.pdbx_seq_one_letter_code
_entity_poly.pdbx_strand_id
1 'polypeptide(L)'
;MCSHFHRDPQAVKTNAPAAVVFDLLRAHAAKHPPANIHKFPVLTKPIQTKGIDLSPPSAEEVKRHPSKHIPRWLPNPTPHWGPKSRAGKRRVSVDKGEGPSSTKRQKETQEETQVSPVSKETVGGPPDKNPLL
;
A
#
# COMPACT_ATOMS: atom_id res chain seq x y z
N MET A 1 -10.63 -5.04 -10.70
CA MET A 1 -11.64 -4.82 -9.64
C MET A 1 -12.66 -3.80 -10.13
N CYS A 2 -13.94 -4.02 -9.87
CA CYS A 2 -15.04 -3.16 -10.26
C CYS A 2 -15.98 -2.96 -9.05
N SER A 3 -16.43 -1.75 -8.78
CA SER A 3 -17.36 -1.45 -7.69
C SER A 3 -18.32 -0.31 -8.02
N HIS A 4 -19.47 -0.26 -7.34
CA HIS A 4 -20.47 0.80 -7.48
C HIS A 4 -20.02 2.10 -6.82
N PHE A 5 -20.52 3.23 -7.34
CA PHE A 5 -20.31 4.53 -6.72
C PHE A 5 -21.56 4.98 -5.94
N HIS A 6 -21.40 5.29 -4.65
CA HIS A 6 -22.55 5.63 -3.78
C HIS A 6 -23.26 6.93 -4.18
N ARG A 7 -22.59 7.82 -4.90
CA ARG A 7 -23.10 9.16 -5.22
C ARG A 7 -24.00 9.16 -6.47
N ASP A 8 -23.88 8.15 -7.32
CA ASP A 8 -24.66 7.98 -8.54
C ASP A 8 -24.86 6.48 -8.79
N PRO A 9 -26.11 5.99 -8.79
CA PRO A 9 -26.41 4.57 -8.94
C PRO A 9 -25.96 3.99 -10.29
N GLN A 10 -25.80 4.82 -11.33
CA GLN A 10 -25.36 4.35 -12.65
C GLN A 10 -23.83 4.41 -12.81
N ALA A 11 -23.12 5.02 -11.86
CA ALA A 11 -21.68 5.16 -11.95
C ALA A 11 -20.94 3.95 -11.37
N VAL A 12 -19.95 3.48 -12.13
CA VAL A 12 -19.13 2.33 -11.80
C VAL A 12 -17.66 2.74 -11.79
N LYS A 13 -16.95 2.38 -10.71
CA LYS A 13 -15.50 2.54 -10.59
C LYS A 13 -14.82 1.27 -11.09
N THR A 14 -13.93 1.41 -12.05
CA THR A 14 -13.18 0.28 -12.62
C THR A 14 -11.73 0.67 -12.82
N ASN A 15 -10.83 -0.30 -12.67
CA ASN A 15 -9.43 -0.17 -13.06
C ASN A 15 -9.18 -0.60 -14.52
N ALA A 16 -10.24 -0.92 -15.27
CA ALA A 16 -10.12 -1.27 -16.68
C ALA A 16 -9.63 -0.06 -17.50
N PRO A 17 -8.79 -0.27 -18.52
CA PRO A 17 -8.41 0.79 -19.45
C PRO A 17 -9.63 1.39 -20.14
N ALA A 18 -9.62 2.70 -20.37
CA ALA A 18 -10.75 3.42 -20.98
C ALA A 18 -11.17 2.82 -22.34
N ALA A 19 -10.20 2.39 -23.15
CA ALA A 19 -10.48 1.73 -24.43
C ALA A 19 -11.40 0.50 -24.29
N VAL A 20 -11.14 -0.34 -23.29
CA VAL A 20 -11.93 -1.55 -22.98
C VAL A 20 -13.33 -1.17 -22.52
N VAL A 21 -13.46 -0.14 -21.68
CA VAL A 21 -14.77 0.35 -21.21
C VAL A 21 -15.61 0.85 -22.39
N PHE A 22 -15.02 1.63 -23.30
CA PHE A 22 -15.74 2.07 -24.49
C PHE A 22 -16.04 0.93 -25.47
N ASP A 23 -15.18 -0.09 -25.57
CA ASP A 23 -15.46 -1.29 -26.38
C ASP A 23 -16.67 -2.06 -25.84
N LEU A 24 -16.81 -2.17 -24.52
CA LEU A 24 -18.00 -2.73 -23.87
C LEU A 24 -19.27 -1.94 -24.21
N LEU A 25 -19.21 -0.61 -24.12
CA LEU A 25 -20.33 0.27 -24.48
C LEU A 25 -20.70 0.14 -25.97
N ARG A 26 -19.71 0.03 -26.85
CA ARG A 26 -19.91 -0.19 -28.29
C ARG A 26 -20.54 -1.55 -28.58
N ALA A 27 -20.07 -2.61 -27.93
CA ALA A 27 -20.67 -3.93 -28.04
C ALA A 27 -22.12 -3.96 -27.54
N HIS A 28 -22.42 -3.22 -26.47
CA HIS A 28 -23.78 -3.06 -25.99
C HIS A 28 -24.66 -2.30 -26.98
N ALA A 29 -24.17 -1.17 -27.51
CA ALA A 29 -24.89 -0.37 -28.51
C ALA A 29 -25.14 -1.15 -29.82
N ALA A 30 -24.24 -2.06 -30.21
CA ALA A 30 -24.45 -2.93 -31.36
C ALA A 30 -25.60 -3.93 -31.16
N LYS A 31 -25.81 -4.40 -29.92
CA LYS A 31 -26.93 -5.30 -29.56
C LYS A 31 -28.23 -4.53 -29.30
N HIS A 32 -28.11 -3.32 -28.77
CA HIS A 32 -29.23 -2.44 -28.39
C HIS A 32 -29.01 -1.06 -29.03
N PRO A 33 -29.37 -0.89 -30.31
CA PRO A 33 -29.11 0.35 -31.04
C PRO A 33 -29.86 1.51 -30.36
N PRO A 34 -29.17 2.57 -29.93
CA PRO A 34 -29.82 3.73 -29.34
C PRO A 34 -30.55 4.54 -30.40
N ALA A 35 -31.65 5.21 -30.03
CA ALA A 35 -32.46 6.00 -30.97
C ALA A 35 -31.67 7.09 -31.72
N ASN A 36 -30.61 7.64 -31.10
CA ASN A 36 -29.81 8.73 -31.65
C ASN A 36 -28.31 8.38 -31.68
N ILE A 37 -27.92 7.42 -32.53
CA ILE A 37 -26.50 7.02 -32.68
C ILE A 37 -25.60 8.20 -33.07
N HIS A 38 -26.06 9.08 -33.96
CA HIS A 38 -25.28 10.22 -34.44
C HIS A 38 -24.88 11.23 -33.35
N LYS A 39 -25.63 11.29 -32.25
CA LYS A 39 -25.31 12.14 -31.09
C LYS A 39 -24.05 11.66 -30.35
N PHE A 40 -23.71 10.39 -30.50
CA PHE A 40 -22.62 9.75 -29.76
C PHE A 40 -21.60 9.12 -30.72
N PRO A 41 -20.71 9.92 -31.34
CA PRO A 41 -19.72 9.44 -32.32
C PRO A 41 -18.69 8.45 -31.74
N VAL A 42 -18.60 8.36 -30.41
CA VAL A 42 -17.76 7.35 -29.75
C VAL A 42 -18.29 5.93 -29.96
N LEU A 43 -19.59 5.75 -30.20
CA LEU A 43 -20.22 4.44 -30.33
C LEU A 43 -20.04 3.82 -31.73
N THR A 44 -19.73 4.61 -32.75
CA THR A 44 -19.48 4.15 -34.13
C THR A 44 -18.06 3.66 -34.38
N LYS A 45 -17.14 3.87 -33.42
CA LYS A 45 -15.74 3.43 -33.57
C LYS A 45 -15.64 1.90 -33.53
N PRO A 46 -14.73 1.28 -34.31
CA PRO A 46 -14.57 -0.17 -34.32
C PRO A 46 -14.06 -0.70 -32.97
N ILE A 47 -14.57 -1.87 -32.56
CA ILE A 47 -14.12 -2.54 -31.32
C ILE A 47 -12.69 -3.05 -31.48
N GLN A 48 -11.81 -2.70 -30.54
CA GLN A 48 -10.37 -3.03 -30.59
C GLN A 48 -10.05 -4.30 -29.79
N THR A 49 -10.77 -4.58 -28.71
CA THR A 49 -10.57 -5.73 -27.82
C THR A 49 -11.10 -7.05 -28.37
N LYS A 50 -10.67 -7.46 -29.57
CA LYS A 50 -11.03 -8.76 -30.17
C LYS A 50 -9.98 -9.82 -29.84
N GLY A 51 -10.41 -11.05 -29.58
CA GLY A 51 -9.50 -12.19 -29.40
C GLY A 51 -8.76 -12.23 -28.06
N ILE A 52 -9.30 -11.60 -27.02
CA ILE A 52 -8.75 -11.72 -25.67
C ILE A 52 -9.06 -13.12 -25.14
N ASP A 53 -8.03 -13.85 -24.72
CA ASP A 53 -8.21 -15.10 -23.99
C ASP A 53 -8.64 -14.79 -22.55
N LEU A 54 -9.81 -15.30 -22.16
CA LEU A 54 -10.36 -15.19 -20.81
C LEU A 54 -10.17 -16.50 -20.02
N SER A 55 -9.40 -17.45 -20.56
CA SER A 55 -9.05 -18.67 -19.86
C SER A 55 -8.35 -18.34 -18.54
N PRO A 56 -8.61 -19.10 -17.46
CA PRO A 56 -7.88 -18.92 -16.23
C PRO A 56 -6.38 -19.14 -16.49
N PRO A 57 -5.49 -18.33 -15.88
CA PRO A 57 -4.06 -18.47 -16.08
C PRO A 57 -3.62 -19.89 -15.70
N SER A 58 -2.75 -20.48 -16.52
CA SER A 58 -2.22 -21.82 -16.24
C SER A 58 -1.46 -21.84 -14.91
N ALA A 59 -1.41 -23.01 -14.25
CA ALA A 59 -0.70 -23.20 -13.00
C ALA A 59 0.78 -22.76 -13.08
N GLU A 60 1.39 -22.83 -14.26
CA GLU A 60 2.74 -22.34 -14.52
C GLU A 60 2.84 -20.81 -14.50
N GLU A 61 1.82 -20.11 -15.01
CA GLU A 61 1.78 -18.65 -15.03
C GLU A 61 1.55 -18.06 -13.65
N VAL A 62 0.70 -18.71 -12.85
CA VAL A 62 0.48 -18.35 -11.45
C VAL A 62 1.79 -18.50 -10.65
N LYS A 63 2.58 -19.54 -10.90
CA LYS A 63 3.89 -19.74 -10.26
C LYS A 63 4.93 -18.69 -10.66
N ARG A 64 4.87 -18.16 -11.89
CA ARG A 64 5.76 -17.06 -12.35
C ARG A 64 5.54 -15.75 -11.61
N HIS A 65 4.37 -15.56 -11.01
CA HIS A 65 4.05 -14.40 -10.18
C HIS A 65 3.87 -14.84 -8.71
N PRO A 66 4.96 -15.13 -7.98
CA PRO A 66 4.84 -15.45 -6.57
C PRO A 66 4.17 -14.28 -5.86
N SER A 67 3.05 -14.55 -5.19
CA SER A 67 2.42 -13.55 -4.35
C SER A 67 3.45 -13.08 -3.33
N LYS A 68 3.77 -11.78 -3.36
CA LYS A 68 4.64 -11.20 -2.34
C LYS A 68 3.97 -11.51 -1.00
N HIS A 69 4.67 -12.22 -0.11
CA HIS A 69 4.17 -12.52 1.22
C HIS A 69 4.11 -11.20 2.01
N ILE A 70 3.03 -10.46 1.82
CA ILE A 70 2.74 -9.23 2.52
C ILE A 70 2.08 -9.66 3.83
N PRO A 71 2.68 -9.35 4.99
CA PRO A 71 2.06 -9.66 6.26
C PRO A 71 0.70 -8.96 6.35
N ARG A 72 -0.27 -9.62 6.99
CA ARG A 72 -1.63 -9.08 7.18
C ARG A 72 -1.62 -7.67 7.80
N TRP A 73 -0.64 -7.41 8.67
CA TRP A 73 -0.39 -6.12 9.27
C TRP A 73 1.04 -5.67 8.98
N LEU A 74 1.17 -4.52 8.33
CA LEU A 74 2.43 -3.80 8.20
C LEU A 74 2.83 -3.26 9.58
N PRO A 75 4.13 -3.12 9.88
CA PRO A 75 4.58 -2.49 11.11
C PRO A 75 4.06 -1.04 11.18
N ASN A 76 3.82 -0.56 12.40
CA ASN A 76 3.46 0.83 12.61
C ASN A 76 4.56 1.74 12.05
N PRO A 77 4.20 2.83 11.35
CA PRO A 77 5.20 3.73 10.76
C PRO A 77 5.99 4.50 11.83
N THR A 78 5.44 4.68 13.04
CA THR A 78 6.17 5.27 14.18
C THR A 78 5.88 4.51 15.49
N PRO A 79 6.78 4.56 16.51
CA PRO A 79 6.63 3.80 17.76
C PRO A 79 5.37 4.13 18.59
N HIS A 80 4.78 5.30 18.40
CA HIS A 80 3.63 5.80 19.18
C HIS A 80 2.41 6.08 18.28
N TRP A 81 2.23 5.28 17.22
CA TRP A 81 1.20 5.47 16.18
C TRP A 81 -0.26 5.26 16.63
N GLY A 82 -0.53 5.25 17.94
CA GLY A 82 -1.86 5.07 18.48
C GLY A 82 -2.08 5.94 19.72
N PRO A 83 -3.33 6.10 20.15
CA PRO A 83 -3.62 6.71 21.44
C PRO A 83 -2.80 5.98 22.52
N LYS A 84 -2.06 6.77 23.32
CA LYS A 84 -1.23 6.24 24.41
C LYS A 84 -2.09 5.36 25.32
N SER A 85 -1.44 4.41 26.00
CA SER A 85 -2.11 3.61 27.02
C SER A 85 -2.89 4.53 27.98
N ARG A 86 -4.12 4.14 28.32
CA ARG A 86 -4.92 4.88 29.30
C ARG A 86 -4.09 5.02 30.57
N ALA A 87 -4.03 6.22 31.14
CA ALA A 87 -3.33 6.46 32.39
C ALA A 87 -3.84 5.48 33.47
N GLY A 88 -3.00 4.53 33.88
CA GLY A 88 -3.30 3.63 34.98
C GLY A 88 -3.29 4.40 36.30
N LYS A 89 -4.17 4.02 37.25
CA LYS A 89 -4.05 4.48 38.64
C LYS A 89 -2.70 4.00 39.18
N ARG A 90 -1.80 4.92 39.56
CA ARG A 90 -0.65 4.60 40.42
C ARG A 90 -1.21 3.94 41.68
N ARG A 91 -0.86 2.68 41.92
CA ARG A 91 -1.01 2.09 43.26
C ARG A 91 0.04 2.79 44.12
N VAL A 92 -0.42 3.57 45.11
CA VAL A 92 0.45 4.10 46.16
C VAL A 92 1.00 2.90 46.91
N SER A 93 2.30 2.65 46.79
CA SER A 93 3.01 1.72 47.66
C SER A 93 3.10 2.37 49.04
N VAL A 94 2.37 1.82 50.02
CA VAL A 94 2.62 2.11 51.42
C VAL A 94 3.95 1.45 51.77
N ASP A 95 4.92 2.27 52.15
CA ASP A 95 6.22 1.86 52.63
C ASP A 95 6.10 1.13 53.98
N LYS A 96 6.59 -0.11 54.04
CA LYS A 96 7.19 -0.73 55.23
C LYS A 96 8.06 -1.91 54.78
N GLY A 97 9.37 -1.68 54.74
CA GLY A 97 10.40 -2.60 55.24
C GLY A 97 10.74 -3.83 54.39
N GLU A 98 11.92 -3.74 53.75
CA GLU A 98 12.94 -4.80 53.51
C GLU A 98 12.58 -6.01 52.60
N GLY A 99 13.33 -6.12 51.48
CA GLY A 99 13.26 -7.23 50.50
C GLY A 99 14.12 -8.45 50.88
N PRO A 100 14.64 -9.28 49.94
CA PRO A 100 14.57 -9.21 48.47
C PRO A 100 14.19 -10.55 47.79
N SER A 101 13.78 -10.51 46.51
CA SER A 101 13.98 -11.61 45.53
C SER A 101 13.26 -11.27 44.22
N SER A 102 13.84 -10.36 43.44
CA SER A 102 13.52 -10.19 42.02
C SER A 102 14.22 -11.30 41.22
N THR A 103 13.45 -12.27 40.73
CA THR A 103 13.96 -13.28 39.79
C THR A 103 13.32 -13.12 38.41
N LYS A 104 14.19 -12.98 37.41
CA LYS A 104 14.02 -13.20 35.95
C LYS A 104 13.23 -12.12 35.17
N ARG A 105 13.70 -11.62 34.03
CA ARG A 105 14.76 -12.07 33.11
C ARG A 105 15.18 -10.87 32.23
N GLN A 106 16.45 -10.49 32.30
CA GLN A 106 17.08 -9.61 31.31
C GLN A 106 17.35 -10.42 30.03
N LYS A 107 17.14 -9.80 28.87
CA LYS A 107 17.84 -10.15 27.65
C LYS A 107 18.55 -8.89 27.19
N GLU A 108 19.82 -8.79 27.53
CA GLU A 108 20.75 -7.82 26.95
C GLU A 108 20.92 -8.14 25.46
N THR A 109 20.82 -7.10 24.63
CA THR A 109 21.59 -6.99 23.39
C THR A 109 22.64 -5.92 23.68
N GLN A 110 23.91 -6.31 23.60
CA GLN A 110 25.05 -5.43 23.79
C GLN A 110 25.12 -4.36 22.69
N GLU A 111 25.16 -3.09 23.08
CA GLU A 111 25.82 -2.02 22.31
C GLU A 111 26.98 -1.52 23.18
N GLU A 112 28.21 -1.80 22.75
CA GLU A 112 29.41 -1.22 23.32
C GLU A 112 29.86 -0.09 22.38
N THR A 113 29.70 1.15 22.83
CA THR A 113 30.38 2.32 22.26
C THR A 113 31.51 2.70 23.22
N GLN A 114 32.76 2.50 22.81
CA GLN A 114 33.92 3.10 23.46
C GLN A 114 34.42 4.29 22.61
N VAL A 115 34.75 5.38 23.29
CA VAL A 115 35.09 6.69 22.70
C VAL A 115 36.58 7.00 22.91
N SER A 116 37.32 7.14 21.80
CA SER A 116 38.44 8.10 21.51
C SER A 116 39.79 7.98 22.27
N PRO A 117 40.98 8.43 21.73
CA PRO A 117 41.19 9.72 21.03
C PRO A 117 42.23 9.85 19.86
N VAL A 118 41.96 10.86 19.00
CA VAL A 118 42.83 11.89 18.36
C VAL A 118 43.99 11.49 17.41
N SER A 119 43.92 11.89 16.11
CA SER A 119 44.72 12.98 15.48
C SER A 119 44.61 13.13 13.93
N LYS A 120 44.44 14.41 13.48
CA LYS A 120 44.89 15.13 12.25
C LYS A 120 44.24 14.84 10.85
N GLU A 121 43.51 15.84 10.30
CA GLU A 121 43.86 16.76 9.15
C GLU A 121 43.74 16.07 7.75
N THR A 122 43.20 16.58 6.62
CA THR A 122 42.55 17.84 6.15
C THR A 122 41.98 17.59 4.70
N VAL A 123 41.14 18.50 4.18
CA VAL A 123 40.75 18.75 2.75
C VAL A 123 39.69 17.80 2.15
N GLY A 124 38.63 18.17 1.43
CA GLY A 124 38.03 19.40 0.87
C GLY A 124 36.76 19.00 0.08
N GLY A 125 35.77 19.90 -0.09
CA GLY A 125 34.41 19.64 -0.65
C GLY A 125 34.34 19.35 -2.17
N PRO A 126 33.19 19.54 -2.89
CA PRO A 126 31.92 20.22 -2.54
C PRO A 126 30.64 19.43 -2.99
N PRO A 127 29.40 20.02 -2.95
CA PRO A 127 28.14 19.29 -2.95
C PRO A 127 27.40 19.24 -4.29
N ASP A 128 26.86 18.07 -4.65
CA ASP A 128 25.97 17.94 -5.80
C ASP A 128 24.52 18.25 -5.41
N LYS A 129 24.07 19.40 -5.90
CA LYS A 129 22.67 19.82 -5.97
C LYS A 129 21.95 18.89 -6.94
N ASN A 130 20.75 18.44 -6.60
CA ASN A 130 19.83 17.83 -7.57
C ASN A 130 18.64 18.77 -7.79
N PRO A 131 18.60 19.54 -8.89
CA PRO A 131 17.49 20.43 -9.21
C PRO A 131 16.85 20.03 -10.55
N LEU A 132 15.77 19.24 -10.53
CA LEU A 132 14.87 19.08 -11.68
C LEU A 132 13.45 18.87 -11.10
N LEU A 133 12.48 19.74 -11.38
CA LEU A 133 11.77 19.87 -12.67
C LEU A 133 11.16 18.53 -13.11
#